data_AF-A0A2I3LX16-F1
#
_entry.id   AF-A0A2I3LX16-F1
#
_cell.length_a   1.000
_cell.length_b   1.000
_cell.length_c   1.000
_cell.angle_alpha   90.00
_cell.angle_beta   90.00
_cell.angle_gamma   90.00
#
_symmetry.space_group_name_H-M   'P 1'
#
loop_
_entity.id
_entity.type
_entity.pdbx_description
1 polymer ?
#
loop_
_entity_poly.entity_id
_entity_poly.type
_entity_poly.pdbx_seq_one_letter_code
_entity_poly.pdbx_strand_id
1 'polypeptide(L)'
;MALSRVCWARSAVWGSAVTPGHFFTRRLQLGRSGLAWGAPRYLFPRQLLIRHFWTPKQQTDFLDIYHAFRKQSHPEIISYLEKVIPLISDAGLRWHLTDLCTKIQRGTHPAIHDILALRECFSNHPLGVNQLQALHVKALSRAMLLTSYLPPPLLRHRLKTRTTVIHQLDKALAKLGIGQLTAQEVKSACYLRGLNSTHIGEDRCRTWLGEWLQISCSLKETELSLLLHNVVLLSTNYLGTRR
;
A
#
# COMPACT_ATOMS: atom_id res chain seq x y z
N MET A 1 29.96 -10.93 -0.08
CA MET A 1 29.88 -10.19 -1.37
C MET A 1 28.95 -10.97 -2.29
N ALA A 2 28.20 -10.27 -3.14
CA ALA A 2 27.08 -10.74 -3.99
C ALA A 2 25.84 -11.15 -3.18
N LEU A 3 24.86 -10.28 -2.92
CA LEU A 3 23.89 -9.78 -3.90
C LEU A 3 23.66 -8.27 -3.75
N SER A 4 24.50 -7.51 -4.45
CA SER A 4 24.19 -6.15 -4.88
C SER A 4 23.84 -6.25 -6.35
N ARG A 5 22.78 -5.54 -6.78
CA ARG A 5 22.24 -5.43 -8.15
C ARG A 5 21.16 -6.45 -8.47
N VAL A 6 19.89 -6.12 -8.18
CA VAL A 6 18.79 -6.01 -9.15
C VAL A 6 17.63 -5.23 -8.47
N CYS A 7 17.28 -4.08 -9.06
CA CYS A 7 16.02 -3.32 -8.94
C CYS A 7 15.54 -2.78 -7.56
N TRP A 8 16.32 -1.93 -6.90
CA TRP A 8 15.80 -0.98 -5.89
C TRP A 8 16.08 0.50 -6.20
N ALA A 9 16.25 0.85 -7.48
CA ALA A 9 16.47 2.24 -7.88
C ALA A 9 15.59 2.60 -9.10
N ARG A 10 14.33 2.95 -8.83
CA ARG A 10 13.55 3.97 -9.55
C ARG A 10 12.10 3.97 -9.05
N SER A 11 11.70 5.05 -8.37
CA SER A 11 10.35 5.63 -8.21
C SER A 11 10.35 6.41 -6.89
N ALA A 12 10.05 7.70 -6.79
CA ALA A 12 9.68 8.75 -7.71
C ALA A 12 10.10 10.05 -7.01
N VAL A 13 10.36 11.14 -7.75
CA VAL A 13 10.56 12.47 -7.16
C VAL A 13 9.25 12.88 -6.49
N TRP A 14 9.26 13.08 -5.17
CA TRP A 14 8.12 13.56 -4.40
C TRP A 14 8.03 15.08 -4.57
N GLY A 15 7.35 15.53 -5.63
CA GLY A 15 6.99 16.94 -5.79
C GLY A 15 5.77 17.26 -4.94
N SER A 16 5.96 17.84 -3.75
CA SER A 16 4.88 18.49 -2.99
C SER A 16 4.66 19.89 -3.56
N ALA A 17 3.55 20.08 -4.29
CA ALA A 17 3.03 21.41 -4.57
C ALA A 17 2.41 21.97 -3.29
N VAL A 18 2.94 23.12 -2.86
CA VAL A 18 2.54 23.89 -1.68
C VAL A 18 1.21 24.58 -1.95
N THR A 19 0.28 24.51 -0.99
CA THR A 19 -0.90 25.39 -0.91
C THR A 19 -0.48 26.78 -0.43
N PRO A 20 -0.94 27.90 -1.04
CA PRO A 20 -0.56 29.23 -0.59
C PRO A 20 -1.39 29.66 0.63
N GLY A 21 -0.73 29.79 1.78
CA GLY A 21 -1.26 30.45 2.98
C GLY A 21 -0.73 31.88 3.09
N HIS A 22 -1.58 32.78 3.59
CA HIS A 22 -1.44 34.24 3.62
C HIS A 22 -0.07 34.79 4.05
N PHE A 23 0.45 35.72 3.27
CA PHE A 23 1.63 36.54 3.57
C PHE A 23 1.35 37.51 4.72
N PHE A 24 2.04 37.34 5.85
CA PHE A 24 2.34 38.42 6.77
C PHE A 24 3.76 38.93 6.49
N THR A 25 3.87 40.14 5.96
CA THR A 25 5.12 40.84 5.70
C THR A 25 5.71 41.34 7.03
N ARG A 26 6.70 40.63 7.58
CA ARG A 26 7.59 41.20 8.61
C ARG A 26 8.99 41.39 8.03
N ARG A 27 9.31 42.67 7.77
CA ARG A 27 10.65 43.16 7.43
C ARG A 27 11.62 42.75 8.54
N LEU A 28 12.61 41.93 8.23
CA LEU A 28 13.74 41.65 9.13
C LEU A 28 15.04 41.89 8.36
N GLN A 29 15.86 42.75 8.96
CA GLN A 29 17.10 43.28 8.44
C GLN A 29 18.12 42.17 8.15
N LEU A 30 18.88 42.36 7.08
CA LEU A 30 19.96 41.49 6.63
C LEU A 30 21.15 41.58 7.61
N GLY A 31 21.13 40.76 8.65
CA GLY A 31 22.31 40.48 9.47
C GLY A 31 23.15 39.38 8.81
N ARG A 32 24.35 39.73 8.35
CA ARG A 32 25.38 38.78 7.89
C ARG A 32 25.58 37.67 8.94
N SER A 33 25.33 36.42 8.57
CA SER A 33 25.87 35.25 9.28
C SER A 33 26.06 34.10 8.29
N GLY A 34 27.11 33.33 8.52
CA GLY A 34 27.74 32.40 7.58
C GLY A 34 26.79 31.43 6.88
N LEU A 35 27.08 31.23 5.60
CA LEU A 35 26.41 30.29 4.72
C LEU A 35 26.62 28.84 5.19
N ALA A 36 25.78 28.38 6.12
CA ALA A 36 25.58 26.97 6.41
C ALA A 36 24.69 26.36 5.31
N TRP A 37 25.27 26.10 4.14
CA TRP A 37 24.62 25.42 3.00
C TRP A 37 24.13 23.98 3.30
N GLY A 38 24.32 23.47 4.52
CA GLY A 38 23.85 22.15 4.96
C GLY A 38 22.52 22.14 5.74
N ALA A 39 22.01 23.29 6.19
CA ALA A 39 20.88 23.34 7.14
C ALA A 39 19.47 23.04 6.57
N PRO A 40 19.10 23.42 5.33
CA PRO A 40 17.72 23.24 4.85
C PRO A 40 17.29 21.77 4.70
N ARG A 41 18.25 20.86 4.49
CA ARG A 41 17.99 19.46 4.16
C ARG A 41 17.47 18.64 5.35
N TYR A 42 17.88 19.00 6.56
CA TYR A 42 17.44 18.35 7.79
C TYR A 42 16.12 18.90 8.33
N LEU A 43 15.63 20.02 7.78
CA LEU A 43 14.33 20.60 8.16
C LEU A 43 13.15 19.87 7.50
N PHE A 44 13.37 19.25 6.33
CA PHE A 44 12.36 18.49 5.59
C PHE A 44 12.85 17.10 5.17
N PRO A 45 13.22 16.24 6.14
CA PRO A 45 13.86 14.95 5.87
C PRO A 45 12.97 14.01 5.04
N ARG A 46 11.64 14.07 5.18
CA ARG A 46 10.69 13.25 4.41
C ARG A 46 10.68 13.59 2.91
N GLN A 47 10.96 14.83 2.56
CA GLN A 47 10.88 15.35 1.20
C GLN A 47 12.25 15.38 0.50
N LEU A 48 13.33 15.61 1.26
CA LEU A 48 14.65 15.94 0.72
C LEU A 48 15.72 14.85 0.92
N LEU A 49 15.45 13.87 1.78
CA LEU A 49 16.37 12.77 2.06
C LEU A 49 15.77 11.44 1.57
N ILE A 50 16.62 10.62 0.96
CA ILE A 50 16.30 9.22 0.72
C ILE A 50 16.34 8.46 2.06
N ARG A 51 15.53 7.40 2.17
CA ARG A 51 15.36 6.60 3.41
C ARG A 51 16.66 6.21 4.11
N HIS A 52 17.73 5.96 3.35
CA HIS A 52 19.04 5.59 3.90
C HIS A 52 19.65 6.65 4.84
N PHE A 53 19.33 7.93 4.65
CA PHE A 53 19.82 9.03 5.50
C PHE A 53 18.89 9.35 6.68
N TRP A 54 17.77 8.64 6.83
CA TRP A 54 16.88 8.82 7.97
C TRP A 54 17.40 8.06 9.18
N THR A 55 17.33 8.68 10.36
CA THR A 55 17.62 7.99 11.62
C THR A 55 16.62 6.85 11.85
N PRO A 56 16.95 5.81 12.64
CA PRO A 56 16.01 4.73 12.92
C PRO A 56 14.65 5.22 13.44
N LYS A 57 14.65 6.23 14.31
CA LYS A 57 13.42 6.87 14.80
C LYS A 57 12.63 7.53 13.68
N GLN A 58 13.28 8.34 12.85
CA GLN A 58 12.63 8.99 11.69
C GLN A 58 12.04 7.98 10.71
N GLN A 59 12.71 6.85 10.47
CA GLN A 59 12.18 5.81 9.60
C GLN A 59 10.84 5.28 10.13
N THR A 60 10.77 4.95 11.41
CA THR A 60 9.52 4.50 12.06
C THR A 60 8.44 5.58 11.98
N ASP A 61 8.75 6.80 12.42
CA ASP A 61 7.78 7.90 12.46
C ASP A 61 7.21 8.20 11.06
N PHE A 62 8.05 8.21 10.02
CA PHE A 62 7.60 8.52 8.66
C PHE A 62 6.78 7.38 8.06
N LEU A 63 7.15 6.13 8.32
CA LEU A 63 6.36 4.97 7.90
C LEU A 63 4.98 4.97 8.59
N ASP A 64 4.89 5.36 9.85
CA ASP A 64 3.61 5.48 10.54
C ASP A 64 2.75 6.60 9.94
N ILE A 65 3.34 7.76 9.61
CA ILE A 65 2.61 8.84 8.94
C ILE A 65 2.08 8.39 7.56
N TYR A 66 2.92 7.75 6.74
CA TYR A 66 2.48 7.26 5.43
C TYR A 66 1.41 6.17 5.58
N HIS A 67 1.53 5.29 6.58
CA HIS A 67 0.52 4.28 6.84
C HIS A 67 -0.81 4.90 7.31
N ALA A 68 -0.77 5.96 8.11
CA ALA A 68 -1.98 6.70 8.50
C ALA A 68 -2.71 7.28 7.28
N PHE A 69 -1.99 7.88 6.33
CA PHE A 69 -2.57 8.35 5.07
C PHE A 69 -3.16 7.22 4.21
N ARG A 70 -2.46 6.07 4.12
CA ARG A 70 -2.99 4.86 3.48
C ARG A 70 -4.31 4.44 4.15
N LYS A 71 -4.33 4.35 5.48
CA LYS A 71 -5.47 3.88 6.28
C LYS A 71 -6.74 4.72 6.09
N GLN A 72 -6.60 6.03 5.85
CA GLN A 72 -7.73 6.92 5.56
C GLN A 72 -8.57 6.47 4.35
N SER A 73 -7.95 5.79 3.38
CA SER A 73 -8.67 5.29 2.19
C SER A 73 -9.40 3.95 2.40
N HIS A 74 -9.14 3.23 3.50
CA HIS A 74 -9.69 1.89 3.70
C HIS A 74 -11.23 1.87 3.76
N PRO A 75 -11.90 2.75 4.54
CA PRO A 75 -13.36 2.75 4.60
C PRO A 75 -14.02 3.05 3.26
N GLU A 76 -13.41 3.91 2.44
CA GLU A 76 -13.91 4.22 1.09
C GLU A 76 -13.84 2.99 0.17
N ILE A 77 -12.75 2.21 0.27
CA ILE A 77 -12.56 0.98 -0.52
C ILE A 77 -13.57 -0.09 -0.10
N ILE A 78 -13.78 -0.29 1.20
CA ILE A 78 -14.76 -1.25 1.72
C ILE A 78 -16.19 -0.84 1.35
N SER A 79 -16.54 0.44 1.50
CA SER A 79 -17.86 0.97 1.10
C SER A 79 -18.11 0.80 -0.40
N TYR A 80 -17.09 0.94 -1.24
CA TYR A 80 -17.23 0.66 -2.67
C TYR A 80 -17.50 -0.82 -2.96
N LEU A 81 -16.79 -1.73 -2.30
CA LEU A 81 -17.03 -3.17 -2.46
C LEU A 81 -18.49 -3.52 -2.11
N GLU A 82 -19.02 -2.97 -1.02
CA GLU A 82 -20.41 -3.16 -0.61
C GLU A 82 -21.41 -2.65 -1.65
N LYS A 83 -21.17 -1.45 -2.20
CA LYS A 83 -22.02 -0.85 -3.25
C LYS A 83 -22.03 -1.66 -4.54
N VAL A 84 -20.99 -2.44 -4.80
CA VAL A 84 -20.84 -3.26 -6.00
C VAL A 84 -21.51 -4.63 -5.86
N ILE A 85 -21.76 -5.12 -4.63
CA ILE A 85 -22.40 -6.42 -4.39
C ILE A 85 -23.67 -6.64 -5.25
N PRO A 86 -24.62 -5.69 -5.37
CA PRO A 86 -25.83 -5.89 -6.16
C PRO A 86 -25.57 -6.05 -7.67
N LEU A 87 -24.40 -5.64 -8.16
CA LEU A 87 -24.01 -5.72 -9.58
C LEU A 87 -23.41 -7.08 -9.98
N ILE A 88 -23.16 -7.96 -9.02
CA ILE A 88 -22.57 -9.28 -9.27
C ILE A 88 -23.69 -10.26 -9.60
N SER A 89 -23.66 -10.86 -10.78
CA SER A 89 -24.71 -11.79 -11.23
C SER A 89 -24.72 -13.11 -10.44
N ASP A 90 -23.55 -13.65 -10.12
CA ASP A 90 -23.42 -14.92 -9.41
C ASP A 90 -23.84 -14.79 -7.93
N ALA A 91 -24.79 -15.61 -7.50
CA ALA A 91 -25.34 -15.55 -6.15
C ALA A 91 -24.35 -16.01 -5.07
N GLY A 92 -23.49 -16.99 -5.38
CA GLY A 92 -22.45 -17.46 -4.46
C GLY A 92 -21.38 -16.41 -4.24
N LEU A 93 -20.89 -15.79 -5.31
CA LEU A 93 -19.91 -14.70 -5.25
C LEU A 93 -20.46 -13.46 -4.53
N ARG A 94 -21.74 -13.12 -4.73
CA ARG A 94 -22.42 -12.07 -3.95
C ARG A 94 -22.41 -12.37 -2.46
N TRP A 95 -22.78 -13.60 -2.09
CA TRP A 95 -22.78 -14.02 -0.70
C TRP A 95 -21.36 -13.96 -0.10
N HIS A 96 -20.36 -14.51 -0.79
CA HIS A 96 -18.97 -14.49 -0.33
C HIS A 96 -18.43 -13.06 -0.15
N LEU A 97 -18.72 -12.14 -1.07
CA LEU A 97 -18.25 -10.76 -0.95
C LEU A 97 -18.95 -10.05 0.22
N THR A 98 -20.24 -10.31 0.41
CA THR A 98 -21.01 -9.80 1.55
C THR A 98 -20.41 -10.30 2.86
N ASP A 99 -20.20 -11.60 2.99
CA ASP A 99 -19.61 -12.23 4.17
C ASP A 99 -18.21 -11.65 4.46
N LEU A 100 -17.36 -11.54 3.45
CA LEU A 100 -16.03 -10.94 3.59
C LEU A 100 -16.08 -9.50 4.11
N CYS A 101 -16.94 -8.65 3.53
CA CYS A 101 -17.12 -7.27 3.99
C CYS A 101 -17.60 -7.23 5.44
N THR A 102 -18.58 -8.06 5.83
CA THR A 102 -19.08 -8.12 7.21
C THR A 102 -18.02 -8.60 8.21
N LYS A 103 -17.20 -9.60 7.85
CA LYS A 103 -16.05 -10.05 8.65
C LYS A 103 -15.07 -8.91 8.90
N ILE A 104 -14.75 -8.14 7.86
CA ILE A 104 -13.84 -7.00 7.96
C ILE A 104 -14.42 -5.91 8.86
N GLN A 105 -15.69 -5.56 8.69
CA GLN A 105 -16.38 -4.58 9.54
C GLN A 105 -16.42 -5.01 11.01
N ARG A 106 -16.55 -6.31 11.29
CA ARG A 106 -16.52 -6.89 12.65
C ARG A 106 -15.10 -6.98 13.25
N GLY A 107 -14.07 -6.52 12.55
CA GLY A 107 -12.69 -6.58 13.02
C GLY A 107 -12.05 -7.97 12.87
N THR A 108 -12.65 -8.88 12.09
CA THR A 108 -12.10 -10.23 11.86
C THR A 108 -11.07 -10.19 10.73
N HIS A 109 -9.95 -10.88 10.91
CA HIS A 109 -8.97 -11.12 9.83
C HIS A 109 -9.53 -12.19 8.89
N PRO A 110 -9.67 -11.91 7.59
CA PRO A 110 -10.24 -12.86 6.64
C PRO A 110 -9.32 -14.08 6.44
N ALA A 111 -9.92 -15.24 6.25
CA ALA A 111 -9.16 -16.43 5.87
C ALA A 111 -8.71 -16.33 4.40
N ILE A 112 -7.60 -16.99 4.06
CA ILE A 112 -7.07 -16.99 2.68
C ILE A 112 -8.11 -17.50 1.69
N HIS A 113 -8.80 -18.59 2.00
CA HIS A 113 -9.81 -19.18 1.11
C HIS A 113 -11.00 -18.24 0.87
N ASP A 114 -11.41 -17.44 1.86
CA ASP A 114 -12.48 -16.44 1.70
C ASP A 114 -12.11 -15.40 0.62
N ILE A 115 -10.85 -14.97 0.62
CA ILE A 115 -10.34 -14.01 -0.37
C ILE A 115 -10.22 -14.67 -1.75
N LEU A 116 -9.69 -15.90 -1.81
CA LEU A 116 -9.48 -16.59 -3.09
C LEU A 116 -10.79 -17.03 -3.74
N ALA A 117 -11.86 -17.24 -2.98
CA ALA A 117 -13.19 -17.53 -3.53
C ALA A 117 -13.70 -16.38 -4.43
N LEU A 118 -13.20 -15.16 -4.27
CA LEU A 118 -13.69 -13.98 -4.98
C LEU A 118 -12.91 -13.63 -6.26
N ARG A 119 -11.88 -14.41 -6.64
CA ARG A 119 -11.00 -14.12 -7.80
C ARG A 119 -11.72 -13.70 -9.06
N GLU A 120 -12.78 -14.44 -9.38
CA GLU A 120 -13.55 -14.23 -10.60
C GLU A 120 -14.20 -12.83 -10.63
N CYS A 121 -14.70 -12.34 -9.48
CA CYS A 121 -15.27 -10.98 -9.36
C CYS A 121 -14.30 -9.88 -9.79
N PHE A 122 -13.00 -10.11 -9.58
CA PHE A 122 -11.94 -9.15 -9.83
C PHE A 122 -11.28 -9.29 -11.21
N SER A 123 -11.69 -10.27 -12.01
CA SER A 123 -11.18 -10.49 -13.37
C SER A 123 -11.76 -9.51 -14.39
N ASN A 124 -13.01 -9.10 -14.19
CA ASN A 124 -13.74 -8.23 -15.12
C ASN A 124 -14.75 -7.34 -14.36
N HIS A 125 -15.72 -6.76 -15.06
CA HIS A 125 -16.83 -6.04 -14.43
C HIS A 125 -17.46 -6.89 -13.30
N PRO A 126 -17.69 -6.33 -12.11
CA PRO A 126 -17.55 -4.92 -11.76
C PRO A 126 -16.20 -4.52 -11.13
N LEU A 127 -15.39 -5.46 -10.62
CA LEU A 127 -14.21 -5.13 -9.80
C LEU A 127 -12.87 -5.21 -10.55
N GLY A 128 -12.87 -5.52 -11.84
CA GLY A 128 -11.69 -5.52 -12.69
C GLY A 128 -11.06 -4.14 -12.80
N VAL A 129 -9.72 -4.09 -12.88
CA VAL A 129 -8.96 -2.82 -12.83
C VAL A 129 -9.38 -1.85 -13.93
N ASN A 130 -9.96 -2.30 -15.05
CA ASN A 130 -10.44 -1.43 -16.12
C ASN A 130 -11.81 -0.80 -15.83
N GLN A 131 -12.64 -1.49 -15.06
CA GLN A 131 -14.03 -1.15 -14.80
C GLN A 131 -14.19 -0.32 -13.52
N LEU A 132 -13.16 -0.24 -12.67
CA LEU A 132 -13.23 0.53 -11.42
C LEU A 132 -13.58 2.00 -11.68
N GLN A 133 -14.51 2.52 -10.87
CA GLN A 133 -14.89 3.94 -10.90
C GLN A 133 -13.73 4.86 -10.50
N ALA A 134 -13.76 6.10 -10.98
CA ALA A 134 -12.68 7.07 -10.77
C ALA A 134 -12.35 7.32 -9.29
N LEU A 135 -13.38 7.41 -8.43
CA LEU A 135 -13.20 7.59 -6.99
C LEU A 135 -12.49 6.38 -6.36
N HIS A 136 -12.87 5.17 -6.76
CA HIS A 136 -12.26 3.95 -6.26
C HIS A 136 -10.79 3.79 -6.69
N VAL A 137 -10.49 4.15 -7.94
CA VAL A 137 -9.10 4.23 -8.44
C VAL A 137 -8.27 5.20 -7.61
N LYS A 138 -8.82 6.37 -7.24
CA LYS A 138 -8.13 7.34 -6.36
C LYS A 138 -7.94 6.80 -4.94
N ALA A 139 -8.92 6.08 -4.39
CA ALA A 139 -8.82 5.45 -3.09
C ALA A 139 -7.74 4.36 -3.06
N LEU A 140 -7.74 3.43 -4.02
CA LEU A 140 -6.70 2.41 -4.18
C LEU A 140 -5.32 3.03 -4.43
N SER A 141 -5.25 4.15 -5.17
CA SER A 141 -3.99 4.87 -5.38
C SER A 141 -3.40 5.38 -4.05
N ARG A 142 -4.23 5.94 -3.16
CA ARG A 142 -3.79 6.33 -1.81
C ARG A 142 -3.39 5.13 -0.96
N ALA A 143 -4.15 4.04 -1.01
CA ALA A 143 -3.81 2.80 -0.31
C ALA A 143 -2.43 2.27 -0.75
N MET A 144 -2.10 2.41 -2.03
CA MET A 144 -0.82 2.01 -2.63
C MET A 144 0.30 3.06 -2.49
N LEU A 145 0.06 4.15 -1.75
CA LEU A 145 0.98 5.28 -1.59
C LEU A 145 1.41 5.92 -2.93
N LEU A 146 0.50 5.94 -3.90
CA LEU A 146 0.66 6.63 -5.18
C LEU A 146 0.09 8.06 -5.11
N THR A 147 0.62 8.95 -5.95
CA THR A 147 0.14 10.34 -6.08
C THR A 147 -1.29 10.37 -6.64
N SER A 148 -2.30 10.57 -5.79
CA SER A 148 -3.72 10.45 -6.13
C SER A 148 -4.35 11.65 -6.84
N TYR A 149 -3.60 12.73 -7.07
CA TYR A 149 -4.08 13.94 -7.74
C TYR A 149 -4.06 13.86 -9.27
N LEU A 150 -3.52 12.76 -9.83
CA LEU A 150 -3.46 12.57 -11.27
C LEU A 150 -4.83 12.22 -11.87
N PRO A 151 -5.05 12.48 -13.17
CA PRO A 151 -6.22 12.00 -13.90
C PRO A 151 -6.44 10.48 -13.76
N PRO A 152 -7.70 10.01 -13.63
CA PRO A 152 -8.01 8.60 -13.41
C PRO A 152 -7.37 7.59 -14.40
N PRO A 153 -7.26 7.86 -15.71
CA PRO A 153 -6.60 6.94 -16.64
C PRO A 153 -5.11 6.72 -16.30
N LEU A 154 -4.40 7.77 -15.91
CA LEU A 154 -2.99 7.69 -15.52
C LEU A 154 -2.82 6.96 -14.18
N LEU A 155 -3.71 7.21 -13.22
CA LEU A 155 -3.74 6.47 -11.96
C LEU A 155 -3.96 4.99 -12.19
N ARG A 156 -4.92 4.63 -13.06
CA ARG A 156 -5.22 3.25 -13.42
C ARG A 156 -4.00 2.56 -14.04
N HIS A 157 -3.31 3.23 -14.98
CA HIS A 157 -2.07 2.72 -15.54
C HIS A 157 -0.99 2.51 -14.46
N ARG A 158 -0.77 3.49 -13.57
CA ARG A 158 0.20 3.38 -12.47
C ARG A 158 -0.14 2.24 -11.51
N LEU A 159 -1.42 2.06 -11.16
CA LEU A 159 -1.87 0.95 -10.33
C LEU A 159 -1.58 -0.40 -10.98
N LYS A 160 -1.91 -0.57 -12.27
CA LYS A 160 -1.58 -1.80 -13.01
C LYS A 160 -0.09 -2.10 -12.96
N THR A 161 0.73 -1.15 -13.39
CA THR A 161 2.20 -1.32 -13.40
C THR A 161 2.72 -1.65 -12.01
N ARG A 162 2.28 -0.92 -10.97
CA ARG A 162 2.70 -1.17 -9.59
C ARG A 162 2.31 -2.57 -9.12
N THR A 163 1.10 -3.02 -9.44
CA THR A 163 0.59 -4.33 -9.05
C THR A 163 1.29 -5.46 -9.77
N THR A 164 1.54 -5.31 -11.07
CA THR A 164 2.33 -6.27 -11.85
C THR A 164 3.74 -6.39 -11.27
N VAL A 165 4.40 -5.29 -10.95
CA VAL A 165 5.73 -5.31 -10.30
C VAL A 165 5.66 -6.06 -8.95
N ILE A 166 4.68 -5.76 -8.11
CA ILE A 166 4.52 -6.47 -6.82
C ILE A 166 4.28 -7.97 -7.04
N HIS A 167 3.41 -8.34 -7.97
CA HIS A 167 3.12 -9.73 -8.27
C HIS A 167 4.35 -10.50 -8.79
N GLN A 168 5.18 -9.87 -9.62
CA GLN A 168 6.44 -10.49 -10.06
C GLN A 168 7.47 -10.59 -8.92
N LEU A 169 7.55 -9.57 -8.05
CA LEU A 169 8.36 -9.64 -6.83
C LEU A 169 7.88 -10.74 -5.89
N ASP A 170 6.57 -10.96 -5.79
CA ASP A 170 5.98 -12.05 -5.01
C ASP A 170 6.36 -13.42 -5.56
N LYS A 171 6.27 -13.61 -6.88
CA LYS A 171 6.73 -14.85 -7.53
C LYS A 171 8.21 -15.12 -7.31
N ALA A 172 9.05 -14.09 -7.40
CA ALA A 172 10.47 -14.20 -7.11
C ALA A 172 10.72 -14.53 -5.62
N LEU A 173 9.99 -13.88 -4.72
CA LEU A 173 10.11 -14.10 -3.28
C LEU A 173 9.64 -15.50 -2.86
N ALA A 174 8.57 -16.01 -3.47
CA ALA A 174 8.09 -17.38 -3.25
C ALA A 174 9.15 -18.43 -3.65
N LYS A 175 9.91 -18.18 -4.73
CA LYS A 175 11.04 -19.04 -5.15
C LYS A 175 12.22 -18.96 -4.18
N LEU A 176 12.53 -17.76 -3.68
CA LEU A 176 13.62 -17.55 -2.72
C LEU A 176 13.29 -18.17 -1.35
N GLY A 177 12.03 -18.06 -0.93
CA GLY A 177 11.55 -18.47 0.39
C GLY A 177 11.67 -17.37 1.43
N ILE A 178 10.62 -17.20 2.25
CA ILE A 178 10.58 -16.17 3.30
C ILE A 178 11.71 -16.37 4.33
N GLY A 179 12.09 -17.61 4.63
CA GLY A 179 13.14 -17.93 5.60
C GLY A 179 14.52 -17.37 5.26
N GLN A 180 14.78 -17.02 3.99
CA GLN A 180 16.04 -16.42 3.55
C GLN A 180 16.10 -14.91 3.77
N LEU A 181 14.97 -14.27 4.09
CA LEU A 181 14.93 -12.84 4.36
C LEU A 181 15.41 -12.52 5.77
N THR A 182 16.15 -11.43 5.92
CA THR A 182 16.41 -10.82 7.22
C THR A 182 15.13 -10.23 7.83
N ALA A 183 15.12 -9.99 9.15
CA ALA A 183 14.01 -9.36 9.85
C ALA A 183 13.57 -8.03 9.18
N GLN A 184 14.54 -7.19 8.82
CA GLN A 184 14.29 -5.88 8.20
C GLN A 184 13.71 -5.99 6.78
N GLU A 185 14.11 -7.00 6.02
CA GLU A 185 13.55 -7.29 4.69
C GLU A 185 12.11 -7.78 4.80
N VAL A 186 11.82 -8.66 5.76
CA VAL A 186 10.44 -9.10 6.05
C VAL A 186 9.55 -7.90 6.38
N LYS A 187 10.02 -7.00 7.27
CA LYS A 187 9.31 -5.76 7.60
C LYS A 187 9.05 -4.90 6.36
N SER A 188 10.09 -4.65 5.58
CA SER A 188 9.98 -3.82 4.38
C SER A 188 9.06 -4.45 3.34
N ALA A 189 9.10 -5.78 3.19
CA ALA A 189 8.21 -6.53 2.31
C ALA A 189 6.74 -6.44 2.75
N CYS A 190 6.46 -6.55 4.05
CA CYS A 190 5.13 -6.38 4.61
C CYS A 190 4.59 -4.97 4.36
N TYR A 191 5.40 -3.94 4.67
CA TYR A 191 5.02 -2.55 4.51
C TYR A 191 4.69 -2.18 3.06
N LEU A 192 5.49 -2.69 2.12
CA LEU A 192 5.28 -2.51 0.68
C LEU A 192 3.88 -2.99 0.23
N ARG A 193 3.36 -4.04 0.87
CA ARG A 193 2.14 -4.75 0.48
C ARG A 193 0.89 -4.30 1.23
N GLY A 194 1.01 -3.44 2.24
CA GLY A 194 -0.17 -2.88 2.92
C GLY A 194 -0.04 -2.81 4.43
N LEU A 195 0.68 -3.75 5.03
CA LEU A 195 0.72 -3.93 6.49
C LEU A 195 1.61 -2.91 7.19
N ASN A 196 1.14 -2.25 8.26
CA ASN A 196 2.04 -1.48 9.12
C ASN A 196 2.95 -2.41 9.93
N SER A 197 4.10 -2.78 9.37
CA SER A 197 5.01 -3.73 10.00
C SER A 197 5.84 -3.15 11.14
N THR A 198 5.89 -1.82 11.28
CA THR A 198 6.78 -1.09 12.22
C THR A 198 6.67 -1.59 13.66
N HIS A 199 5.45 -1.91 14.10
CA HIS A 199 5.13 -2.28 15.49
C HIS A 199 4.74 -3.75 15.67
N ILE A 200 4.97 -4.59 14.67
CA ILE A 200 4.59 -6.02 14.69
C ILE A 200 5.80 -6.85 15.13
N GLY A 201 5.62 -8.07 15.66
CA GLY A 201 6.74 -9.01 15.81
C GLY A 201 7.27 -9.51 14.46
N GLU A 202 8.49 -10.05 14.41
CA GLU A 202 9.02 -10.65 13.18
C GLU A 202 8.19 -11.87 12.73
N ASP A 203 7.92 -12.80 13.65
CA ASP A 203 7.21 -14.05 13.34
C ASP A 203 5.81 -13.81 12.77
N ARG A 204 5.11 -12.82 13.33
CA ARG A 204 3.81 -12.37 12.81
C ARG A 204 3.96 -11.77 11.41
N CYS A 205 4.98 -10.94 11.17
CA CYS A 205 5.22 -10.42 9.82
C CYS A 205 5.56 -11.54 8.82
N ARG A 206 6.33 -12.56 9.21
CA ARG A 206 6.61 -13.73 8.35
C ARG A 206 5.35 -14.50 8.03
N THR A 207 4.49 -14.72 9.03
CA THR A 207 3.19 -15.38 8.87
C THR A 207 2.32 -14.61 7.89
N TRP A 208 2.11 -13.32 8.11
CA TRP A 208 1.34 -12.46 7.23
C TRP A 208 1.89 -12.43 5.79
N LEU A 209 3.21 -12.36 5.64
CA LEU A 209 3.85 -12.36 4.33
C LEU A 209 3.63 -13.71 3.62
N GLY A 210 3.61 -14.81 4.38
CA GLY A 210 3.21 -16.13 3.88
C GLY A 210 1.78 -16.15 3.36
N GLU A 211 0.82 -15.65 4.14
CA GLU A 211 -0.58 -15.54 3.72
C GLU A 211 -0.73 -14.67 2.46
N TRP A 212 -0.04 -13.53 2.42
CA TRP A 212 0.00 -12.67 1.24
C TRP A 212 0.52 -13.41 0.01
N LEU A 213 1.65 -14.12 0.12
CA LEU A 213 2.24 -14.84 -1.01
C LEU A 213 1.36 -15.99 -1.50
N GLN A 214 0.69 -16.71 -0.59
CA GLN A 214 -0.29 -17.73 -0.96
C GLN A 214 -1.40 -17.14 -1.82
N ILE A 215 -1.92 -15.96 -1.45
CA ILE A 215 -2.91 -15.25 -2.23
C ILE A 215 -2.30 -14.78 -3.56
N SER A 216 -1.23 -14.01 -3.52
CA SER A 216 -0.73 -13.31 -4.70
C SER A 216 -0.16 -14.23 -5.76
N CYS A 217 0.52 -15.32 -5.38
CA CYS A 217 1.12 -16.26 -6.32
C CYS A 217 0.10 -17.15 -7.02
N SER A 218 -1.11 -17.29 -6.45
CA SER A 218 -2.16 -18.09 -7.06
C SER A 218 -3.04 -17.28 -8.03
N LEU A 219 -2.89 -15.95 -8.09
CA LEU A 219 -3.69 -15.07 -8.96
C LEU A 219 -3.15 -15.03 -10.39
N LYS A 220 -4.07 -14.92 -11.35
CA LYS A 220 -3.78 -14.63 -12.77
C LYS A 220 -3.61 -13.12 -12.99
N GLU A 221 -3.05 -12.73 -14.13
CA GLU A 221 -2.86 -11.32 -14.48
C GLU A 221 -4.19 -10.54 -14.60
N THR A 222 -5.26 -11.20 -15.06
CA THR A 222 -6.61 -10.63 -15.13
C THR A 222 -7.18 -10.37 -13.74
N GLU A 223 -6.78 -11.15 -12.74
CA GLU A 223 -7.30 -11.12 -11.36
C GLU A 223 -6.50 -10.15 -10.46
N LEU A 224 -5.50 -9.43 -10.99
CA LEU A 224 -4.63 -8.55 -10.20
C LEU A 224 -5.37 -7.38 -9.53
N SER A 225 -6.62 -7.10 -9.94
CA SER A 225 -7.46 -6.19 -9.15
C SER A 225 -7.63 -6.70 -7.72
N LEU A 226 -7.81 -8.02 -7.51
CA LEU A 226 -7.91 -8.59 -6.17
C LEU A 226 -6.65 -8.31 -5.35
N LEU A 227 -5.46 -8.41 -5.96
CA LEU A 227 -4.19 -8.11 -5.27
C LEU A 227 -4.12 -6.65 -4.80
N LEU A 228 -4.64 -5.71 -5.58
CA LEU A 228 -4.76 -4.30 -5.17
C LEU A 228 -5.68 -4.12 -3.97
N HIS A 229 -6.82 -4.79 -3.97
CA HIS A 229 -7.78 -4.71 -2.85
C HIS A 229 -7.25 -5.44 -1.62
N ASN A 230 -6.45 -6.49 -1.81
CA ASN A 230 -5.87 -7.29 -0.74
C ASN A 230 -4.96 -6.47 0.20
N VAL A 231 -4.40 -5.38 -0.30
CA VAL A 231 -3.66 -4.37 0.49
C VAL A 231 -4.50 -3.89 1.68
N VAL A 232 -5.81 -3.76 1.49
CA VAL A 232 -6.78 -3.36 2.53
C VAL A 232 -7.37 -4.59 3.21
N LEU A 233 -7.85 -5.57 2.43
CA LEU A 233 -8.59 -6.72 2.95
C LEU A 233 -7.76 -7.53 3.95
N LEU A 234 -6.49 -7.81 3.63
CA LEU A 234 -5.60 -8.60 4.48
C LEU A 234 -4.90 -7.78 5.57
N SER A 235 -4.79 -6.45 5.43
CA SER A 235 -4.01 -5.63 6.37
C SER A 235 -4.85 -4.99 7.47
N THR A 236 -6.14 -4.74 7.24
CA THR A 236 -6.96 -3.87 8.12
C THR A 236 -7.11 -4.43 9.54
N ASN A 237 -7.32 -5.73 9.67
CA ASN A 237 -7.62 -6.37 10.95
C ASN A 237 -6.51 -7.31 11.46
N TYR A 238 -5.34 -7.32 10.80
CA TYR A 238 -4.29 -8.27 11.13
C TYR A 238 -3.78 -8.14 12.57
N LEU A 239 -3.81 -6.95 13.17
CA LEU A 239 -3.42 -6.75 14.56
C LEU A 239 -4.55 -7.01 15.57
N GLY A 240 -5.80 -6.97 15.11
CA GLY A 240 -7.00 -7.18 15.94
C GLY A 240 -7.23 -8.65 16.30
N THR A 241 -6.63 -9.58 15.57
CA THR A 241 -6.58 -11.00 15.92
C THR A 241 -5.60 -11.27 17.06
N ARG A 242 -5.91 -10.77 18.26
CA ARG A 242 -5.45 -11.38 19.50
C ARG A 242 -6.46 -12.47 19.87
N ARG A 243 -6.13 -13.71 19.54
CA ARG A 243 -6.57 -14.90 20.28
C ARG A 243 -5.33 -15.71 20.58
#